data_AF-A0A3R8QIF4-F1
#
_entry.id   AF-A0A3R8QIF4-F1
#
_cell.length_a   1.000
_cell.length_b   1.000
_cell.length_c   1.000
_cell.angle_alpha   90.00
_cell.angle_beta   90.00
_cell.angle_gamma   90.00
#
_symmetry.space_group_name_H-M   'P 1'
#
loop_
_entity.id
_entity.type
_entity.pdbx_description
1 polymer ?
#
loop_
_entity_poly.entity_id
_entity_poly.type
_entity_poly.pdbx_seq_one_letter_code
_entity_poly.pdbx_strand_id
1 'polypeptide(L)'
;MTHNNLLAIVFALASALTIAWGTVARHQITEQTTSGPEDGGGVPILAAVTRPLWWAGVFCALFGYVLQIVALGFGTLLVVQPILVLSLMFTLPLSARFDGRRVSTPEMTWAGLLTVAVGVVVVMGRPLPGLSQPPVHIWLIALVVGAVVLSAVVASSRRRFRSEKALLLGTVTGAIMGYVAVLSKSVVDIFVSGGLGGLVAAWEFYGLIAMAVLGTVVQQSSFNAGALKNSLPAMTITEPLVAFTLGYVVLGESFQVRGAQWIAMAAALAVMIVSTVVLSRKGVD
;
A
#
# COMPACT_ATOMS: atom_id res chain seq x y z
N MET A 1 -4.50 -21.21 13.57
CA MET A 1 -5.83 -20.57 13.47
C MET A 1 -6.45 -20.94 12.12
N THR A 2 -7.77 -21.09 12.06
CA THR A 2 -8.50 -21.37 10.81
C THR A 2 -8.44 -20.15 9.91
N HIS A 3 -7.86 -20.31 8.72
CA HIS A 3 -7.92 -19.31 7.66
C HIS A 3 -9.40 -18.99 7.41
N ASN A 4 -9.82 -17.75 7.64
CA ASN A 4 -11.20 -17.34 7.48
C ASN A 4 -11.25 -16.09 6.60
N ASN A 5 -11.36 -16.35 5.30
CA ASN A 5 -11.40 -15.31 4.27
C ASN A 5 -12.48 -14.26 4.54
N LEU A 6 -13.61 -14.63 5.17
CA LEU A 6 -14.64 -13.66 5.51
C LEU A 6 -14.16 -12.66 6.56
N LEU A 7 -13.52 -13.13 7.64
CA LEU A 7 -12.95 -12.25 8.66
C LEU A 7 -11.84 -11.38 8.06
N ALA A 8 -10.97 -11.97 7.23
CA ALA A 8 -9.94 -11.23 6.53
C ALA A 8 -10.52 -10.10 5.66
N ILE A 9 -11.57 -10.39 4.88
CA ILE A 9 -12.27 -9.40 4.03
C ILE A 9 -12.88 -8.30 4.90
N VAL A 10 -13.57 -8.65 5.99
CA VAL A 10 -14.23 -7.68 6.88
C VAL A 10 -13.21 -6.74 7.51
N PHE A 11 -12.12 -7.28 8.08
CA PHE A 11 -11.07 -6.45 8.69
C PHE A 11 -10.31 -5.63 7.65
N ALA A 12 -10.06 -6.17 6.44
CA ALA A 12 -9.43 -5.43 5.36
C ALA A 12 -10.31 -4.28 4.85
N LEU A 13 -11.63 -4.49 4.72
CA LEU A 13 -12.57 -3.43 4.37
C LEU A 13 -12.69 -2.37 5.47
N ALA A 14 -12.72 -2.78 6.74
CA ALA A 14 -12.73 -1.86 7.87
C ALA A 14 -11.44 -1.03 7.92
N SER A 15 -10.29 -1.66 7.66
CA SER A 15 -9.00 -0.99 7.51
C SER A 15 -9.06 0.03 6.36
N ALA A 16 -9.51 -0.39 5.17
CA ALA A 16 -9.63 0.47 4.00
C ALA A 16 -10.54 1.69 4.27
N LEU A 17 -11.66 1.51 4.94
CA LEU A 17 -12.57 2.59 5.33
C LEU A 17 -11.93 3.55 6.34
N THR A 18 -11.22 3.02 7.34
CA THR A 18 -10.52 3.82 8.35
C THR A 18 -9.40 4.65 7.71
N ILE A 19 -8.63 4.05 6.80
CA ILE A 19 -7.57 4.71 6.04
C ILE A 19 -8.16 5.81 5.15
N ALA A 20 -9.28 5.53 4.47
CA ALA A 20 -9.98 6.52 3.66
C ALA A 20 -10.40 7.72 4.51
N TRP A 21 -11.08 7.48 5.64
CA TRP A 21 -11.50 8.54 6.56
C TRP A 21 -10.33 9.37 7.09
N GLY A 22 -9.27 8.69 7.55
CA GLY A 22 -8.06 9.37 8.04
C GLY A 22 -7.34 10.17 6.96
N THR A 23 -7.45 9.78 5.70
CA THR A 23 -6.88 10.52 4.57
C THR A 23 -7.68 11.78 4.27
N VAL A 24 -9.02 11.69 4.22
CA VAL A 24 -9.89 12.86 4.03
C VAL A 24 -9.74 13.86 5.18
N ALA A 25 -9.70 13.38 6.43
CA ALA A 25 -9.49 14.24 7.59
C ALA A 25 -8.14 15.00 7.52
N ARG A 26 -7.07 14.35 7.05
CA ARG A 26 -5.75 14.99 6.88
C ARG A 26 -5.71 16.00 5.74
N HIS A 27 -6.42 15.75 4.63
CA HIS A 27 -6.52 16.69 3.52
C HIS A 27 -7.13 18.02 3.96
N GLN A 28 -8.24 17.99 4.70
CA GLN A 28 -8.88 19.20 5.23
C GLN A 28 -7.97 20.03 6.13
N ILE A 29 -7.16 19.37 6.95
CA ILE A 29 -6.21 20.06 7.84
C ILE A 29 -5.16 20.82 7.03
N THR A 30 -4.73 20.25 5.91
CA THR A 30 -3.69 20.82 5.03
C THR A 30 -4.23 22.02 4.23
N GLU A 31 -5.47 21.93 3.73
CA GLU A 31 -6.10 23.04 3.02
C GLU A 31 -6.40 24.23 3.94
N GLN A 32 -6.90 23.99 5.15
CA GLN A 32 -7.16 25.06 6.13
C GLN A 32 -5.88 25.74 6.65
N THR A 33 -4.70 25.15 6.44
CA THR A 33 -3.41 25.74 6.83
C THR A 33 -2.69 26.47 5.71
N THR A 34 -3.13 26.36 4.46
CA THR A 34 -2.47 26.95 3.28
C THR A 34 -3.01 28.34 2.92
N SER A 35 -3.96 28.91 3.68
CA SER A 35 -4.50 30.26 3.48
C SER A 35 -3.59 31.41 3.99
N GLY A 36 -2.27 31.23 3.96
CA GLY A 36 -1.25 32.26 4.21
C GLY A 36 -0.39 32.48 2.96
N PRO A 37 0.19 33.68 2.73
CA PRO A 37 0.68 34.07 1.41
C PRO A 37 1.86 33.19 0.92
N GLU A 38 1.64 32.54 -0.23
CA GLU A 38 2.61 32.25 -1.31
C GLU A 38 3.99 31.62 -1.04
N ASP A 39 4.20 30.83 0.02
CA ASP A 39 5.40 29.96 0.10
C ASP A 39 5.05 28.47 -0.08
N GLY A 40 5.44 27.92 -1.23
CA GLY A 40 5.25 26.53 -1.67
C GLY A 40 6.08 25.49 -0.90
N GLY A 41 6.03 25.48 0.43
CA GLY A 41 6.67 24.49 1.30
C GLY A 41 5.75 24.16 2.47
N GLY A 42 5.34 22.89 2.59
CA GLY A 42 4.36 22.42 3.56
C GLY A 42 4.64 22.83 5.01
N VAL A 43 3.57 22.90 5.81
CA VAL A 43 3.60 23.25 7.24
C VAL A 43 4.70 22.43 7.95
N PRO A 44 5.63 23.06 8.70
CA PRO A 44 6.65 22.34 9.45
C PRO A 44 6.01 21.28 10.34
N ILE A 45 6.48 20.03 10.27
CA ILE A 45 5.94 18.89 11.02
C ILE A 45 5.77 19.21 12.52
N LEU A 46 6.67 20.02 13.08
CA LEU A 46 6.61 20.49 14.48
C LEU A 46 5.37 21.35 14.80
N ALA A 47 4.90 22.16 13.85
CA ALA A 47 3.69 22.97 14.01
C ALA A 47 2.40 22.16 13.81
N ALA A 48 2.49 20.99 13.16
CA ALA A 48 1.35 20.07 13.02
C ALA A 48 1.12 19.24 14.29
N VAL A 49 2.20 18.83 14.98
CA VAL A 49 2.14 17.98 16.20
C VAL A 49 1.39 18.63 17.37
N THR A 50 1.34 19.97 17.42
CA THR A 50 0.65 20.70 18.48
C THR A 50 -0.87 20.75 18.31
N ARG A 51 -1.41 20.27 17.18
CA ARG A 51 -2.86 20.31 16.91
C ARG A 51 -3.54 18.98 17.26
N PRO A 52 -4.63 18.99 18.04
CA PRO A 52 -5.33 17.75 18.44
C PRO A 52 -5.89 16.97 17.24
N LEU A 53 -6.25 17.66 16.16
CA LEU A 53 -6.74 17.07 14.92
C LEU A 53 -5.66 16.29 14.15
N TRP A 54 -4.37 16.65 14.29
CA TRP A 54 -3.27 15.88 13.71
C TRP A 54 -3.17 14.49 14.36
N TRP A 55 -3.33 14.43 15.69
CA TRP A 55 -3.37 13.18 16.44
C TRP A 55 -4.56 12.29 16.06
N ALA A 56 -5.71 12.87 15.72
CA ALA A 56 -6.84 12.11 15.20
C ALA A 56 -6.50 11.41 13.87
N GLY A 57 -5.78 12.08 12.96
CA GLY A 57 -5.28 11.49 11.72
C GLY A 57 -4.25 10.37 11.95
N VAL A 58 -3.32 10.58 12.89
CA VAL A 58 -2.34 9.55 13.31
C VAL A 58 -3.03 8.35 13.92
N PHE A 59 -4.01 8.56 14.80
CA PHE A 59 -4.78 7.50 15.43
C PHE A 59 -5.58 6.70 14.38
N CYS A 60 -6.23 7.37 13.43
CA CYS A 60 -6.93 6.69 12.33
C CYS A 60 -5.98 5.85 11.48
N ALA A 61 -4.79 6.36 11.15
CA ALA A 61 -3.80 5.61 10.39
C ALA A 61 -3.29 4.39 11.17
N LEU A 62 -2.98 4.55 12.45
CA LEU A 62 -2.54 3.46 13.31
C LEU A 62 -3.63 2.40 13.48
N PHE A 63 -4.86 2.83 13.72
CA PHE A 63 -6.01 1.93 13.86
C PHE A 63 -6.29 1.17 12.55
N GLY A 64 -6.24 1.87 11.41
CA GLY A 64 -6.35 1.24 10.09
C GLY A 64 -5.26 0.19 9.86
N TYR A 65 -4.01 0.48 10.23
CA TYR A 65 -2.91 -0.47 10.13
C TYR A 65 -3.07 -1.67 11.07
N VAL A 66 -3.57 -1.47 12.29
CA VAL A 66 -3.90 -2.57 13.21
C VAL A 66 -4.98 -3.48 12.61
N LEU A 67 -6.04 -2.92 12.02
CA LEU A 67 -7.08 -3.70 11.33
C LEU A 67 -6.50 -4.47 10.14
N GLN A 68 -5.57 -3.87 9.38
CA GLN A 68 -4.85 -4.56 8.31
C GLN A 68 -4.01 -5.73 8.84
N ILE A 69 -3.27 -5.53 9.94
CA ILE A 69 -2.51 -6.59 10.61
C ILE A 69 -3.44 -7.74 11.02
N VAL A 70 -4.58 -7.42 11.62
CA VAL A 70 -5.57 -8.43 12.01
C VAL A 70 -6.11 -9.16 10.78
N ALA A 71 -6.39 -8.45 9.68
CA ALA A 71 -6.82 -9.06 8.42
C ALA A 71 -5.79 -10.05 7.86
N LEU A 72 -4.50 -9.70 7.89
CA LEU A 72 -3.40 -10.58 7.48
C LEU A 72 -3.27 -11.81 8.40
N GLY A 73 -3.71 -11.74 9.65
CA GLY A 73 -3.77 -12.90 10.54
C GLY A 73 -4.82 -13.94 10.13
N PHE A 74 -5.89 -13.51 9.46
CA PHE A 74 -6.99 -14.39 9.03
C PHE A 74 -6.94 -14.79 7.56
N GLY A 75 -6.21 -14.05 6.72
CA GLY A 75 -6.18 -14.23 5.27
C GLY A 75 -4.78 -14.11 4.66
N THR A 76 -4.73 -14.30 3.34
CA THR A 76 -3.49 -14.22 2.57
C THR A 76 -3.18 -12.78 2.17
N LEU A 77 -1.91 -12.50 1.89
CA LEU A 77 -1.48 -11.21 1.35
C LEU A 77 -2.21 -10.92 0.03
N LEU A 78 -2.38 -11.95 -0.80
CA LEU A 78 -3.08 -11.90 -2.09
C LEU A 78 -4.58 -11.52 -1.99
N VAL A 79 -5.24 -11.70 -0.83
CA VAL A 79 -6.62 -11.19 -0.58
C VAL A 79 -6.59 -9.78 -0.01
N VAL A 80 -5.78 -9.58 1.03
CA VAL A 80 -5.85 -8.36 1.85
C VAL A 80 -5.41 -7.15 1.04
N GLN A 81 -4.34 -7.27 0.24
CA GLN A 81 -3.79 -6.14 -0.52
C GLN A 81 -4.78 -5.54 -1.53
N PRO A 82 -5.41 -6.31 -2.45
CA PRO A 82 -6.44 -5.78 -3.35
C PRO A 82 -7.56 -5.04 -2.63
N ILE A 83 -8.00 -5.56 -1.48
CA ILE A 83 -9.10 -4.97 -0.71
C ILE A 83 -8.68 -3.61 -0.12
N LEU A 84 -7.44 -3.47 0.35
CA LEU A 84 -6.94 -2.19 0.84
C LEU A 84 -6.93 -1.10 -0.23
N VAL A 85 -6.76 -1.47 -1.51
CA VAL A 85 -6.84 -0.52 -2.64
C VAL A 85 -8.25 0.07 -2.78
N LEU A 86 -9.30 -0.63 -2.33
CA LEU A 86 -10.67 -0.11 -2.30
C LEU A 86 -10.84 1.09 -1.34
N SER A 87 -9.86 1.38 -0.49
CA SER A 87 -9.83 2.64 0.29
C SER A 87 -10.00 3.87 -0.61
N LEU A 88 -9.46 3.84 -1.84
CA LEU A 88 -9.65 4.93 -2.81
C LEU A 88 -11.11 5.13 -3.19
N MET A 89 -11.88 4.05 -3.30
CA MET A 89 -13.30 4.14 -3.61
C MET A 89 -14.12 4.73 -2.47
N PHE A 90 -13.69 4.51 -1.23
CA PHE A 90 -14.30 5.18 -0.08
C PHE A 90 -13.83 6.62 0.08
N THR A 91 -12.59 6.90 -0.31
CA THR A 91 -11.99 8.23 -0.18
C THR A 91 -12.67 9.25 -1.08
N LEU A 92 -12.91 8.92 -2.36
CA LEU A 92 -13.44 9.91 -3.33
C LEU A 92 -14.84 10.46 -2.99
N PRO A 93 -15.85 9.62 -2.67
CA PRO A 93 -17.16 10.13 -2.29
C PRO A 93 -17.12 10.88 -0.95
N LEU A 94 -16.25 10.45 -0.04
CA LEU A 94 -16.09 11.08 1.26
C LEU A 94 -15.49 12.48 1.10
N SER A 95 -14.37 12.62 0.37
CA SER A 95 -13.79 13.93 0.01
C SER A 95 -14.83 14.81 -0.67
N ALA A 96 -15.51 14.30 -1.70
CA ALA A 96 -16.48 15.11 -2.44
C ALA A 96 -17.62 15.64 -1.54
N ARG A 97 -18.12 14.81 -0.61
CA ARG A 97 -19.13 15.22 0.37
C ARG A 97 -18.64 16.32 1.30
N PHE A 98 -17.37 16.24 1.74
CA PHE A 98 -16.78 17.24 2.62
C PHE A 98 -16.46 18.56 1.91
N ASP A 99 -16.00 18.49 0.66
CA ASP A 99 -15.65 19.67 -0.14
C ASP A 99 -16.90 20.33 -0.78
N GLY A 100 -18.10 19.79 -0.51
CA GLY A 100 -19.36 20.27 -1.09
C GLY A 100 -19.46 20.09 -2.61
N ARG A 101 -18.56 19.32 -3.23
CA ARG A 101 -18.51 19.08 -4.67
C ARG A 101 -19.25 17.81 -5.06
N ARG A 102 -19.71 17.73 -6.31
CA ARG A 102 -20.30 16.50 -6.86
C ARG A 102 -19.19 15.57 -7.35
N VAL A 103 -19.30 14.28 -7.02
CA VAL A 103 -18.43 13.24 -7.60
C VAL A 103 -18.67 13.20 -9.11
N SER A 104 -17.61 13.31 -9.90
CA SER A 104 -17.73 13.28 -11.35
C SER A 104 -18.06 11.86 -11.84
N THR A 105 -18.85 11.74 -12.91
CA THR A 105 -19.19 10.44 -13.51
C THR A 105 -17.95 9.59 -13.82
N PRO A 106 -16.84 10.14 -14.36
CA PRO A 106 -15.64 9.35 -14.61
C PRO A 106 -14.99 8.80 -13.33
N GLU A 107 -14.96 9.56 -12.22
CA GLU A 107 -14.44 9.05 -10.93
C GLU A 107 -15.25 7.85 -10.44
N MET A 108 -16.57 7.94 -10.54
CA MET A 108 -17.46 6.84 -10.17
C MET A 108 -17.26 5.61 -11.06
N THR A 109 -17.02 5.79 -12.37
CA THR A 109 -16.73 4.69 -13.29
C THR A 109 -15.42 3.99 -12.94
N TRP A 110 -14.33 4.74 -12.71
CA TRP A 110 -13.03 4.16 -12.34
C TRP A 110 -13.07 3.49 -10.97
N ALA A 111 -13.82 4.06 -10.03
CA ALA A 111 -14.09 3.44 -8.75
C ALA A 111 -14.85 2.11 -8.98
N GLY A 112 -15.97 2.11 -9.71
CA GLY A 112 -16.71 0.87 -10.02
C GLY A 112 -15.83 -0.21 -10.66
N LEU A 113 -15.00 0.17 -11.65
CA LEU A 113 -14.04 -0.73 -12.29
C LEU A 113 -13.03 -1.32 -11.30
N LEU A 114 -12.54 -0.50 -10.36
CA LEU A 114 -11.64 -0.95 -9.30
C LEU A 114 -12.32 -1.99 -8.38
N THR A 115 -13.57 -1.76 -7.95
CA THR A 115 -14.34 -2.76 -7.16
C THR A 115 -14.47 -4.07 -7.92
N VAL A 116 -14.87 -4.02 -9.20
CA VAL A 116 -15.06 -5.23 -10.00
C VAL A 116 -13.74 -5.98 -10.16
N ALA A 117 -12.65 -5.28 -10.45
CA ALA A 117 -11.32 -5.87 -10.58
C ALA A 117 -10.87 -6.58 -9.29
N VAL A 118 -11.01 -5.91 -8.14
CA VAL A 118 -10.68 -6.50 -6.83
C VAL A 118 -11.55 -7.72 -6.54
N GLY A 119 -12.86 -7.63 -6.82
CA GLY A 119 -13.78 -8.75 -6.69
C GLY A 119 -13.37 -9.95 -7.54
N VAL A 120 -12.96 -9.73 -8.79
CA VAL A 120 -12.44 -10.80 -9.67
C VAL A 120 -11.17 -11.41 -9.09
N VAL A 121 -10.19 -10.61 -8.65
CA VAL A 121 -8.94 -11.12 -8.08
C VAL A 121 -9.21 -11.99 -6.85
N VAL A 122 -10.08 -11.55 -5.94
CA VAL A 122 -10.38 -12.27 -4.69
C VAL A 122 -11.22 -13.52 -4.95
N VAL A 123 -12.31 -13.42 -5.72
CA VAL A 123 -13.28 -14.52 -5.92
C VAL A 123 -12.76 -15.56 -6.90
N MET A 124 -12.16 -15.12 -8.01
CA MET A 124 -11.63 -16.02 -9.04
C MET A 124 -10.23 -16.54 -8.66
N GLY A 125 -9.43 -15.72 -7.98
CA GLY A 125 -8.07 -16.10 -7.59
C GLY A 125 -8.04 -17.22 -6.56
N ARG A 126 -9.06 -17.30 -5.68
CA ARG A 126 -9.15 -18.29 -4.60
C ARG A 126 -7.78 -18.54 -3.94
N PRO A 127 -7.13 -17.47 -3.45
CA PRO A 127 -5.76 -17.56 -2.98
C PRO A 127 -5.66 -18.50 -1.79
N LEU A 128 -4.66 -19.38 -1.84
CA LEU A 128 -4.32 -20.30 -0.76
C LEU A 128 -3.16 -19.74 0.07
N PRO A 129 -3.20 -19.95 1.40
CA PRO A 129 -2.08 -19.62 2.25
C PRO A 129 -0.84 -20.43 1.88
N GLY A 130 0.30 -19.77 2.00
CA GLY A 130 1.62 -20.39 1.87
C GLY A 130 2.22 -20.78 3.23
N LEU A 131 3.55 -20.74 3.29
CA LEU A 131 4.37 -20.97 4.48
C LEU A 131 4.20 -19.82 5.48
N SER A 132 3.84 -20.15 6.72
CA SER A 132 3.75 -19.17 7.82
C SER A 132 5.13 -18.65 8.26
N GLN A 133 6.17 -19.45 8.08
CA GLN A 133 7.57 -19.07 8.34
C GLN A 133 8.43 -19.56 7.17
N PRO A 134 8.63 -18.72 6.15
CA PRO A 134 9.51 -19.07 5.03
C PRO A 134 10.95 -19.32 5.50
N PRO A 135 11.67 -20.28 4.90
CA PRO A 135 13.08 -20.49 5.18
C PRO A 135 13.92 -19.23 4.95
N VAL A 136 14.86 -18.97 5.86
CA VAL A 136 15.73 -17.77 5.81
C VAL A 136 16.48 -17.64 4.49
N HIS A 137 16.87 -18.74 3.85
CA HIS A 137 17.58 -18.70 2.56
C HIS A 137 16.74 -18.11 1.42
N ILE A 138 15.42 -18.33 1.41
CA ILE A 138 14.52 -17.76 0.41
C ILE A 138 14.42 -16.24 0.62
N TRP A 139 14.30 -15.82 1.88
CA TRP A 139 14.35 -14.42 2.27
C TRP A 139 15.66 -13.74 1.89
N LEU A 140 16.80 -14.39 2.14
CA LEU A 140 18.12 -13.86 1.77
C LEU A 140 18.23 -13.65 0.26
N ILE A 141 17.78 -14.61 -0.55
CA ILE A 141 17.78 -14.47 -2.01
C ILE A 141 16.90 -13.28 -2.42
N ALA A 142 15.67 -13.20 -1.91
CA ALA A 142 14.75 -12.10 -2.21
C ALA A 142 15.36 -10.74 -1.83
N LEU A 143 15.89 -10.61 -0.60
CA LEU A 143 16.49 -9.38 -0.10
C LEU A 143 17.74 -8.98 -0.88
N VAL A 144 18.62 -9.94 -1.24
CA VAL A 144 19.84 -9.64 -2.03
C VAL A 144 19.47 -9.21 -3.45
N VAL A 145 18.57 -9.94 -4.11
CA VAL A 145 18.10 -9.57 -5.46
C VAL A 145 17.42 -8.20 -5.42
N GLY A 146 16.54 -7.98 -4.44
CA GLY A 146 15.90 -6.68 -4.20
C GLY A 146 16.92 -5.58 -3.98
N ALA A 147 17.89 -5.78 -3.08
CA ALA A 147 18.92 -4.79 -2.79
C ALA A 147 19.73 -4.43 -4.04
N VAL A 148 20.15 -5.42 -4.84
CA VAL A 148 20.90 -5.19 -6.08
C VAL A 148 20.07 -4.40 -7.10
N VAL A 149 18.85 -4.85 -7.37
CA VAL A 149 17.96 -4.21 -8.36
C VAL A 149 17.61 -2.79 -7.94
N LEU A 150 17.18 -2.60 -6.69
CA LEU A 150 16.78 -1.28 -6.18
C LEU A 150 17.97 -0.34 -6.10
N SER A 151 19.15 -0.80 -5.69
CA SER A 151 20.37 0.02 -5.70
C SER A 151 20.77 0.44 -7.10
N ALA A 152 20.64 -0.44 -8.10
CA ALA A 152 20.89 -0.10 -9.50
C ALA A 152 19.90 0.95 -10.01
N VAL A 153 18.61 0.82 -9.69
CA VAL A 153 17.58 1.82 -10.04
C VAL A 153 17.88 3.17 -9.38
N VAL A 154 18.21 3.19 -8.09
CA VAL A 154 18.60 4.41 -7.37
C VAL A 154 19.85 5.03 -7.99
N ALA A 155 20.88 4.24 -8.29
CA ALA A 155 22.09 4.73 -8.94
C ALA A 155 21.80 5.33 -10.33
N SER A 156 20.92 4.69 -11.10
CA SER A 156 20.49 5.19 -12.41
C SER A 156 19.73 6.53 -12.28
N SER A 157 18.92 6.69 -11.24
CA SER A 157 18.11 7.89 -11.00
C SER A 157 18.95 9.15 -10.75
N ARG A 158 20.18 9.00 -10.23
CA ARG A 158 21.10 10.11 -9.96
C ARG A 158 21.54 10.84 -11.22
N ARG A 159 21.45 10.20 -12.39
CA ARG A 159 21.84 10.76 -13.70
C ARG A 159 20.67 11.28 -14.52
N ARG A 160 19.44 11.25 -13.99
CA ARG A 160 18.21 11.59 -14.72
C ARG A 160 17.67 12.96 -14.34
N PHE A 161 16.84 13.54 -15.23
CA PHE A 161 16.13 14.79 -14.97
C PHE A 161 15.07 14.62 -13.88
N ARG A 162 14.63 15.73 -13.26
CA ARG A 162 13.73 15.76 -12.09
C ARG A 162 12.48 14.85 -12.23
N SER A 163 11.84 14.87 -13.40
CA SER A 163 10.63 14.06 -13.67
C SER A 163 10.90 12.56 -13.66
N GLU A 164 11.92 12.12 -14.39
CA GLU A 164 12.33 10.70 -14.46
C GLU A 164 12.88 10.22 -13.13
N LYS A 165 13.63 11.07 -12.42
CA LYS A 165 14.15 10.77 -11.08
C LYS A 165 13.00 10.52 -10.09
N ALA A 166 11.96 11.34 -10.10
CA ALA A 166 10.78 11.14 -9.25
C ALA A 166 10.04 9.84 -9.60
N LEU A 167 9.95 9.48 -10.87
CA LEU A 167 9.36 8.21 -11.30
C LEU A 167 10.18 7.02 -10.79
N LEU A 168 11.51 7.02 -10.99
CA LEU A 168 12.40 5.93 -10.57
C LEU A 168 12.43 5.77 -9.05
N LEU A 169 12.51 6.87 -8.29
CA LEU A 169 12.45 6.82 -6.83
C LEU A 169 11.05 6.37 -6.34
N GLY A 170 10.00 6.73 -7.07
CA GLY A 170 8.64 6.22 -6.84
C GLY A 170 8.56 4.71 -7.01
N THR A 171 9.13 4.16 -8.10
CA THR A 171 9.24 2.71 -8.31
C THR A 171 10.00 2.04 -7.16
N VAL A 172 11.14 2.59 -6.74
CA VAL A 172 11.92 2.04 -5.62
C VAL A 172 11.11 2.06 -4.33
N THR A 173 10.40 3.15 -4.07
CA THR A 173 9.55 3.26 -2.88
C THR A 173 8.44 2.22 -2.90
N GLY A 174 7.71 2.08 -4.01
CA GLY A 174 6.67 1.06 -4.15
C GLY A 174 7.23 -0.35 -3.92
N ALA A 175 8.41 -0.66 -4.47
CA ALA A 175 9.05 -1.95 -4.24
C ALA A 175 9.37 -2.18 -2.75
N ILE A 176 9.94 -1.20 -2.05
CA ILE A 176 10.21 -1.31 -0.60
C ILE A 176 8.91 -1.51 0.18
N MET A 177 7.84 -0.81 -0.15
CA MET A 177 6.53 -1.01 0.48
C MET A 177 5.96 -2.40 0.20
N GLY A 178 6.27 -2.98 -0.96
CA GLY A 178 5.99 -4.38 -1.25
C GLY A 178 6.70 -5.35 -0.29
N TYR A 179 7.99 -5.11 0.02
CA TYR A 179 8.71 -5.86 1.06
C TYR A 179 8.08 -5.68 2.44
N VAL A 180 7.72 -4.44 2.81
CA VAL A 180 7.02 -4.13 4.07
C VAL A 180 5.75 -4.97 4.19
N ALA A 181 4.93 -5.05 3.15
CA ALA A 181 3.68 -5.81 3.21
C ALA A 181 3.89 -7.33 3.43
N VAL A 182 4.89 -7.92 2.78
CA VAL A 182 5.23 -9.35 2.92
C VAL A 182 5.84 -9.64 4.30
N LEU A 183 6.71 -8.75 4.78
CA LEU A 183 7.27 -8.83 6.13
C LEU A 183 6.18 -8.67 7.19
N SER A 184 5.22 -7.76 7.00
CA SER A 184 4.06 -7.62 7.89
C SER A 184 3.28 -8.91 8.00
N LYS A 185 3.01 -9.59 6.87
CA LYS A 185 2.34 -10.90 6.89
C LYS A 185 3.14 -11.94 7.68
N SER A 186 4.45 -12.03 7.46
CA SER A 186 5.33 -12.97 8.18
C SER A 186 5.38 -12.67 9.68
N VAL A 187 5.51 -11.39 10.05
CA VAL A 187 5.51 -10.91 11.43
C VAL A 187 4.21 -11.28 12.14
N VAL A 188 3.07 -11.13 11.47
CA VAL A 188 1.77 -11.51 12.02
C VAL A 188 1.69 -13.02 12.25
N ASP A 189 2.13 -13.83 11.30
CA ASP A 189 2.13 -15.29 11.43
C ASP A 189 3.07 -15.78 12.55
N ILE A 190 4.22 -15.13 12.71
CA ILE A 190 5.14 -15.36 13.83
C ILE A 190 4.50 -14.97 15.16
N PHE A 191 3.85 -13.81 15.24
CA PHE A 191 3.17 -13.37 16.45
C PHE A 191 2.03 -14.32 16.84
N VAL A 192 1.24 -14.79 15.87
CA VAL A 192 0.14 -15.74 16.13
C VAL A 192 0.65 -17.09 16.62
N SER A 193 1.82 -17.55 16.17
CA SER A 193 2.39 -18.84 16.54
C SER A 193 3.26 -18.82 17.80
N GLY A 194 4.05 -17.77 18.00
CA GLY A 194 5.06 -17.66 19.07
C GLY A 194 4.84 -16.50 20.05
N GLY A 195 3.77 -15.73 19.90
CA GLY A 195 3.47 -14.57 20.75
C GLY A 195 4.53 -13.47 20.68
N LEU A 196 4.59 -12.64 21.73
CA LEU A 196 5.59 -11.57 21.83
C LEU A 196 7.03 -12.10 21.91
N GLY A 197 7.24 -13.25 22.55
CA GLY A 197 8.57 -13.87 22.63
C GLY A 197 9.11 -14.28 21.27
N GLY A 198 8.28 -14.93 20.44
CA GLY A 198 8.64 -15.26 19.07
C GLY A 198 8.88 -14.02 18.19
N LEU A 199 8.08 -12.97 18.40
CA LEU A 199 8.22 -11.72 17.65
C LEU A 199 9.55 -11.01 17.89
N VAL A 200 9.98 -10.90 19.15
CA VAL A 200 11.24 -10.22 19.51
C VAL A 200 12.46 -11.05 19.09
N ALA A 201 12.34 -12.38 19.02
CA ALA A 201 13.39 -13.24 18.51
C ALA A 201 13.48 -13.27 16.97
N ALA A 202 12.42 -12.84 16.28
CA ALA A 202 12.32 -12.89 14.82
C ALA A 202 13.02 -11.72 14.14
N TRP A 203 13.91 -12.02 13.19
CA TRP A 203 14.59 -10.99 12.40
C TRP A 203 13.60 -10.25 11.49
N GLU A 204 12.49 -10.89 11.09
CA GLU A 204 11.44 -10.33 10.25
C GLU A 204 10.82 -9.07 10.88
N PHE A 205 10.70 -9.03 12.21
CA PHE A 205 10.20 -7.88 12.94
C PHE A 205 11.12 -6.66 12.80
N TYR A 206 12.43 -6.87 12.97
CA TYR A 206 13.42 -5.82 12.77
C TYR A 206 13.56 -5.42 11.30
N GLY A 207 13.45 -6.39 10.39
CA GLY A 207 13.43 -6.17 8.95
C GLY A 207 12.24 -5.31 8.53
N LEU A 208 11.06 -5.55 9.09
CA LEU A 208 9.86 -4.75 8.86
C LEU A 208 10.09 -3.29 9.25
N ILE A 209 10.63 -3.05 10.45
CA ILE A 209 10.94 -1.69 10.94
C ILE A 209 11.95 -1.02 10.02
N ALA A 210 13.05 -1.72 9.68
CA ALA A 210 14.09 -1.18 8.81
C ALA A 210 13.55 -0.80 7.42
N MET A 211 12.74 -1.67 6.82
CA MET A 211 12.12 -1.42 5.50
C MET A 211 11.08 -0.30 5.56
N ALA A 212 10.29 -0.19 6.63
CA ALA A 212 9.34 0.90 6.79
C ALA A 212 10.04 2.26 6.91
N VAL A 213 11.13 2.33 7.68
CA VAL A 213 11.96 3.53 7.80
C VAL A 213 12.63 3.87 6.46
N LEU A 214 13.26 2.89 5.81
CA LEU A 214 13.89 3.09 4.50
C LEU A 214 12.88 3.54 3.45
N GLY A 215 11.72 2.89 3.39
CA GLY A 215 10.63 3.24 2.49
C GLY A 215 10.17 4.67 2.70
N THR A 216 10.01 5.11 3.96
CA THR A 216 9.66 6.50 4.29
C THR A 216 10.73 7.48 3.80
N VAL A 217 12.02 7.19 4.03
CA VAL A 217 13.12 8.05 3.59
C VAL A 217 13.18 8.18 2.06
N VAL A 218 13.04 7.06 1.34
CA VAL A 218 13.05 7.06 -0.13
C VAL A 218 11.79 7.72 -0.68
N GLN A 219 10.63 7.55 -0.03
CA GLN A 219 9.38 8.21 -0.38
C GLN A 219 9.53 9.73 -0.33
N GLN A 220 10.06 10.27 0.76
CA GLN A 220 10.32 11.70 0.90
C GLN A 220 11.30 12.20 -0.19
N SER A 221 12.35 11.41 -0.47
CA SER A 221 13.29 11.72 -1.55
C SER A 221 12.63 11.74 -2.92
N SER A 222 11.66 10.84 -3.16
CA SER A 222 10.89 10.77 -4.39
C SER A 222 10.00 12.00 -4.58
N PHE A 223 9.33 12.44 -3.51
CA PHE A 223 8.45 13.61 -3.54
C PHE A 223 9.24 14.91 -3.71
N ASN A 224 10.44 14.98 -3.14
CA ASN A 224 11.33 16.13 -3.32
C ASN A 224 12.03 16.16 -4.69
N ALA A 225 12.11 15.03 -5.41
CA ALA A 225 12.82 14.95 -6.68
C ALA A 225 12.06 15.56 -7.86
N GLY A 226 10.73 15.63 -7.80
CA GLY A 226 9.89 16.10 -8.90
C GLY A 226 8.40 16.07 -8.55
N ALA A 227 7.54 16.40 -9.51
CA ALA A 227 6.11 16.52 -9.27
C ALA A 227 5.48 15.20 -8.78
N LEU A 228 4.63 15.30 -7.76
CA LEU A 228 3.96 14.18 -7.09
C LEU A 228 3.18 13.28 -8.07
N LYS A 229 2.63 13.88 -9.14
CA LYS A 229 1.94 13.20 -10.24
C LYS A 229 2.77 12.15 -10.99
N ASN A 230 4.09 12.21 -10.88
CA ASN A 230 5.01 11.26 -11.52
C ASN A 230 5.40 10.12 -10.59
N SER A 231 5.64 10.41 -9.30
CA SER A 231 6.07 9.42 -8.32
C SER A 231 4.93 8.55 -7.80
N LEU A 232 3.75 9.14 -7.52
CA LEU A 232 2.63 8.39 -6.95
C LEU A 232 2.16 7.22 -7.83
N PRO A 233 1.93 7.41 -9.16
CA PRO A 233 1.58 6.28 -10.01
C PRO A 233 2.63 5.17 -9.99
N ALA A 234 3.91 5.53 -10.00
CA ALA A 234 5.00 4.54 -9.99
C ALA A 234 5.00 3.73 -8.69
N MET A 235 4.80 4.38 -7.54
CA MET A 235 4.67 3.72 -6.23
C MET A 235 3.51 2.73 -6.21
N THR A 236 2.34 3.22 -6.61
CA THR A 236 1.06 2.52 -6.53
C THR A 236 0.97 1.31 -7.46
N ILE A 237 1.71 1.32 -8.57
CA ILE A 237 1.86 0.15 -9.46
C ILE A 237 2.86 -0.85 -8.89
N THR A 238 4.02 -0.35 -8.47
CA THR A 238 5.16 -1.23 -8.14
C THR A 238 4.92 -1.99 -6.84
N GLU A 239 4.26 -1.37 -5.86
CA GLU A 239 3.94 -2.01 -4.58
C GLU A 239 3.17 -3.32 -4.72
N PRO A 240 1.96 -3.37 -5.32
CA PRO A 240 1.22 -4.61 -5.45
C PRO A 240 1.95 -5.63 -6.33
N LEU A 241 2.67 -5.20 -7.36
CA LEU A 241 3.45 -6.12 -8.21
C LEU A 241 4.55 -6.83 -7.42
N VAL A 242 5.34 -6.07 -6.65
CA VAL A 242 6.42 -6.64 -5.83
C VAL A 242 5.85 -7.49 -4.71
N ALA A 243 4.79 -7.03 -4.04
CA ALA A 243 4.16 -7.80 -2.98
C ALA A 243 3.53 -9.11 -3.47
N PHE A 244 2.87 -9.12 -4.63
CA PHE A 244 2.32 -10.35 -5.22
C PHE A 244 3.43 -11.31 -5.62
N THR A 245 4.50 -10.78 -6.23
CA THR A 245 5.65 -11.60 -6.65
C THR A 245 6.32 -12.24 -5.43
N LEU A 246 6.57 -11.47 -4.38
CA LEU A 246 7.16 -11.97 -3.13
C LEU A 246 6.20 -12.85 -2.34
N GLY A 247 4.89 -12.57 -2.35
CA GLY A 247 3.88 -13.46 -1.78
C GLY A 247 3.92 -14.83 -2.44
N TYR A 248 4.08 -14.88 -3.76
CA TYR A 248 4.19 -16.15 -4.48
C TYR A 248 5.53 -16.86 -4.26
N VAL A 249 6.65 -16.14 -4.32
CA VAL A 249 8.00 -16.74 -4.29
C VAL A 249 8.50 -16.99 -2.86
N VAL A 250 8.25 -16.07 -1.95
CA VAL A 250 8.76 -16.12 -0.56
C VAL A 250 7.75 -16.80 0.35
N LEU A 251 6.50 -16.34 0.35
CA LEU A 251 5.47 -16.97 1.20
C LEU A 251 4.98 -18.28 0.59
N GLY A 252 5.04 -18.46 -0.73
CA GLY A 252 4.44 -19.63 -1.38
C GLY A 252 2.91 -19.55 -1.46
N GLU A 253 2.33 -18.35 -1.30
CA GLU A 253 0.91 -18.14 -1.55
C GLU A 253 0.60 -18.36 -3.04
N SER A 254 -0.53 -18.97 -3.34
CA SER A 254 -0.86 -19.30 -4.75
C SER A 254 -2.32 -19.04 -5.07
N PHE A 255 -2.56 -18.57 -6.29
CA PHE A 255 -3.91 -18.50 -6.85
C PHE A 255 -4.31 -19.85 -7.45
N GLN A 256 -5.53 -20.30 -7.15
CA GLN A 256 -6.10 -21.54 -7.69
C GLN A 256 -6.79 -21.29 -9.05
N VAL A 257 -5.99 -20.80 -10.00
CA VAL A 257 -6.43 -20.32 -11.32
C VAL A 257 -5.94 -21.28 -12.40
N ARG A 258 -6.81 -21.68 -13.33
CA ARG A 258 -6.49 -22.64 -14.40
C ARG A 258 -6.80 -22.08 -15.79
N GLY A 259 -5.91 -22.35 -16.76
CA GLY A 259 -6.12 -22.05 -18.17
C GLY A 259 -6.48 -20.59 -18.43
N ALA A 260 -7.60 -20.35 -19.11
CA ALA A 260 -8.06 -19.01 -19.52
C ALA A 260 -8.37 -18.06 -18.35
N GLN A 261 -8.54 -18.57 -17.11
CA GLN A 261 -8.76 -17.72 -15.93
C GLN A 261 -7.54 -16.83 -15.63
N TRP A 262 -6.33 -17.19 -16.08
CA TRP A 262 -5.15 -16.33 -15.97
C TRP A 262 -5.28 -15.04 -16.78
N ILE A 263 -5.98 -15.09 -17.92
CA ILE A 263 -6.22 -13.92 -18.75
C ILE A 263 -7.16 -12.95 -18.02
N ALA A 264 -8.22 -13.49 -17.41
CA ALA A 264 -9.13 -12.69 -16.58
C ALA A 264 -8.42 -12.10 -15.36
N MET A 265 -7.54 -12.87 -14.71
CA MET A 265 -6.74 -12.40 -13.57
C MET A 265 -5.78 -11.26 -13.97
N ALA A 266 -5.07 -11.42 -15.09
CA ALA A 266 -4.17 -10.41 -15.61
C ALA A 266 -4.93 -9.13 -16.02
N ALA A 267 -6.09 -9.29 -16.67
CA ALA A 267 -6.96 -8.17 -17.01
C ALA A 267 -7.48 -7.44 -15.77
N ALA A 268 -7.92 -8.17 -14.74
CA ALA A 268 -8.35 -7.58 -13.48
C ALA A 268 -7.22 -6.84 -12.76
N LEU A 269 -6.02 -7.43 -12.70
CA LEU A 269 -4.84 -6.76 -12.14
C LEU A 269 -4.49 -5.47 -12.92
N ALA A 270 -4.55 -5.52 -14.25
CA ALA A 270 -4.32 -4.34 -15.09
C ALA A 270 -5.37 -3.26 -14.84
N VAL A 271 -6.66 -3.61 -14.77
CA VAL A 271 -7.74 -2.66 -14.43
C VAL A 271 -7.54 -2.08 -13.03
N MET A 272 -7.19 -2.91 -12.04
CA MET A 272 -6.90 -2.46 -10.68
C MET A 272 -5.76 -1.43 -10.68
N ILE A 273 -4.67 -1.71 -11.39
CA ILE A 273 -3.55 -0.78 -11.55
C ILE A 273 -4.00 0.53 -12.21
N VAL A 274 -4.66 0.46 -13.37
CA VAL A 274 -5.04 1.65 -14.14
C VAL A 274 -6.05 2.51 -13.36
N SER A 275 -7.07 1.90 -12.77
CA SER A 275 -8.06 2.62 -11.96
C SER A 275 -7.39 3.33 -10.79
N THR A 276 -6.51 2.65 -10.07
CA THR A 276 -5.80 3.23 -8.92
C THR A 276 -4.92 4.40 -9.34
N VAL A 277 -4.21 4.29 -10.48
CA VAL A 277 -3.41 5.38 -11.04
C VAL A 277 -4.28 6.58 -11.41
N VAL A 278 -5.38 6.37 -12.14
CA VAL A 278 -6.28 7.44 -12.56
C VAL A 278 -6.90 8.16 -11.36
N LEU A 279 -7.37 7.40 -10.37
CA LEU A 279 -7.97 7.94 -9.16
C LEU A 279 -6.95 8.68 -8.29
N SER A 280 -5.72 8.14 -8.16
CA SER A 280 -4.65 8.78 -7.38
C SER A 280 -4.20 10.13 -7.96
N ARG A 281 -4.24 10.29 -9.29
CA ARG A 281 -3.89 11.56 -9.94
C ARG A 281 -4.95 12.63 -9.68
N LYS A 282 -6.22 12.27 -9.73
CA LYS A 282 -7.33 13.20 -9.51
C LYS A 282 -7.51 13.67 -8.07
N GLY A 283 -6.93 12.98 -7.09
CA GLY A 283 -6.89 13.46 -5.71
C GLY A 283 -5.78 14.47 -5.42
N VAL A 284 -4.88 14.72 -6.38
CA VAL A 284 -3.73 15.63 -6.25
C VAL A 284 -3.93 16.93 -7.06
N ASP A 285 -4.92 16.95 -7.96
CA ASP A 285 -5.35 18.13 -8.73
C ASP A 285 -6.54 18.81 -8.03
#